data_AF-A0A9D6F9L1-F1
#
_entry.id   AF-A0A9D6F9L1-F1
#
_cell.length_a   1.000
_cell.length_b   1.000
_cell.length_c   1.000
_cell.angle_alpha   90.00
_cell.angle_beta   90.00
_cell.angle_gamma   90.00
#
_symmetry.space_group_name_H-M   'P 1'
#
loop_
_entity.id
_entity.type
_entity.pdbx_description
1 polymer ?
#
loop_
_entity_poly.entity_id
_entity_poly.type
_entity_poly.pdbx_seq_one_letter_code
_entity_poly.pdbx_strand_id
1 'polypeptide(L)'
;MAAQIEVRANRKGSGWECQVTVSESGSRTTHTVQVEEFDRDRLVGPAVPVELLVKKSFEFLLARESKESILHSFSLPVISRYFPEYDQEIAAKS
;
A
#
# COMPACT_ATOMS: atom_id res chain seq x y z
N MET A 1 -7.21 -13.84 13.94
CA MET A 1 -7.28 -12.40 14.26
C MET A 1 -7.06 -11.64 12.97
N ALA A 2 -7.74 -10.52 12.73
CA ALA A 2 -7.48 -9.71 11.55
C ALA A 2 -6.14 -8.97 11.68
N ALA A 3 -5.43 -8.78 10.59
CA ALA A 3 -4.20 -7.99 10.56
C ALA A 3 -4.49 -6.51 10.86
N GLN A 4 -3.69 -5.90 11.73
CA GLN A 4 -3.68 -4.46 11.96
C GLN A 4 -2.65 -3.80 11.05
N ILE A 5 -3.07 -2.78 10.30
CA ILE A 5 -2.23 -2.05 9.34
C ILE A 5 -2.11 -0.60 9.80
N GLU A 6 -0.89 -0.17 10.09
CA GLU A 6 -0.54 1.21 10.40
C GLU A 6 0.31 1.80 9.30
N VAL A 7 -0.04 3.00 8.82
CA VAL A 7 0.67 3.69 7.75
C VAL A 7 1.13 5.06 8.23
N ARG A 8 2.38 5.39 7.96
CA ARG A 8 2.96 6.73 8.17
C ARG A 8 3.57 7.20 6.86
N ALA A 9 3.05 8.27 6.29
CA ALA A 9 3.62 8.85 5.08
C ALA A 9 4.49 10.07 5.41
N ASN A 10 5.63 10.15 4.74
CA ASN A 10 6.49 11.32 4.75
C ASN A 10 6.58 11.87 3.33
N ARG A 11 6.28 13.16 3.14
CA ARG A 11 6.42 13.81 1.82
C ARG A 11 7.89 13.77 1.40
N LYS A 12 8.14 13.38 0.15
CA LYS A 12 9.47 13.29 -0.46
C LYS A 12 9.38 13.73 -1.91
N GLY A 13 9.81 14.97 -2.20
CA GLY A 13 9.69 15.55 -3.55
C GLY A 13 8.24 15.53 -4.07
N SER A 14 8.05 14.95 -5.26
CA SER A 14 6.76 14.77 -5.94
C SER A 14 5.94 13.57 -5.45
N GLY A 15 6.28 13.00 -4.29
CA GLY A 15 5.60 11.82 -3.78
C GLY A 15 5.75 11.66 -2.27
N TRP A 16 5.62 10.41 -1.83
CA TRP A 16 5.73 10.02 -0.44
C TRP A 16 6.56 8.76 -0.29
N GLU A 17 7.24 8.70 0.83
CA GLU A 17 7.77 7.46 1.39
C GLU A 17 6.85 7.05 2.53
N CYS A 18 6.17 5.92 2.38
CA CYS A 18 5.20 5.41 3.34
C CYS A 18 5.79 4.22 4.09
N GLN A 19 5.90 4.34 5.41
CA GLN A 19 6.23 3.21 6.27
C GLN A 19 4.95 2.51 6.70
N VAL A 20 4.88 1.20 6.46
CA VAL A 20 3.73 0.37 6.82
C VAL A 20 4.16 -0.65 7.85
N THR A 21 3.40 -0.77 8.93
CA THR A 21 3.57 -1.82 9.93
C THR A 21 2.35 -2.72 9.91
N VAL A 22 2.55 -4.01 9.67
CA VAL A 22 1.49 -5.03 9.69
C VAL A 22 1.69 -5.91 10.92
N SER A 23 0.70 -5.96 11.80
CA SER A 23 0.71 -6.80 13.00
C SER A 23 -0.37 -7.86 12.91
N GLU A 24 0.01 -9.12 13.08
CA GLU A 24 -0.90 -10.27 13.02
C GLU A 24 -0.33 -11.42 13.88
N SER A 25 -1.19 -12.08 14.66
CA SER A 25 -0.83 -13.29 15.43
C SER A 25 0.43 -13.14 16.32
N GLY A 26 0.62 -11.96 16.90
CA GLY A 26 1.72 -11.67 17.82
C GLY A 26 3.06 -11.33 17.18
N SER A 27 3.18 -11.34 15.85
CA SER A 27 4.37 -10.88 15.12
C SER A 27 4.06 -9.66 14.26
N ARG A 28 5.10 -8.92 13.85
CA ARG A 28 4.98 -7.74 12.99
C ARG A 28 6.00 -7.72 11.86
N THR A 29 5.61 -7.16 10.73
CA THR A 29 6.48 -6.83 9.61
C THR A 29 6.43 -5.33 9.34
N THR A 30 7.53 -4.79 8.79
CA THR A 30 7.62 -3.38 8.38
C THR A 30 8.03 -3.31 6.93
N HIS A 31 7.40 -2.39 6.19
CA HIS A 31 7.56 -2.20 4.77
C HIS A 31 7.72 -0.71 4.45
N THR A 32 8.47 -0.40 3.41
CA THR A 32 8.63 0.96 2.87
C THR A 32 8.05 1.01 1.46
N VAL A 33 7.03 1.84 1.25
CA VAL A 33 6.39 2.00 -0.05
C VAL A 33 6.63 3.40 -0.60
N GLN A 34 7.20 3.48 -1.79
CA GLN A 34 7.31 4.74 -2.53
C GLN A 34 6.05 4.95 -3.36
N VAL A 35 5.45 6.14 -3.23
CA VAL A 35 4.24 6.51 -3.96
C VAL A 35 4.47 7.86 -4.63
N GLU A 36 4.36 7.92 -5.95
CA GLU A 36 4.37 9.18 -6.68
C GLU A 36 2.98 9.83 -6.67
N GLU A 37 2.91 11.17 -6.71
CA GLU A 37 1.65 11.93 -6.79
C GLU A 37 0.83 11.57 -8.01
N PHE A 38 1.49 11.32 -9.15
CA PHE A 38 0.84 10.83 -10.35
C PHE A 38 0.13 9.48 -10.14
N ASP A 39 0.75 8.53 -9.43
CA ASP A 39 0.15 7.21 -9.20
C ASP A 39 -1.03 7.29 -8.25
N ARG A 40 -0.94 8.10 -7.19
CA ARG A 40 -2.07 8.35 -6.30
C ARG A 40 -3.25 8.93 -7.06
N ASP A 41 -3.00 9.99 -7.83
CA ASP A 41 -4.05 10.71 -8.53
C ASP A 41 -4.72 9.85 -9.60
N ARG A 42 -3.94 9.04 -10.31
CA ARG A 42 -4.43 8.06 -11.27
C ARG A 42 -5.30 6.98 -10.65
N LEU A 43 -4.92 6.48 -9.47
CA LEU A 43 -5.62 5.34 -8.83
C LEU A 43 -6.86 5.75 -8.06
N VAL A 44 -6.79 6.87 -7.32
CA VAL A 44 -7.81 7.23 -6.33
C VAL A 44 -8.15 8.73 -6.33
N GLY A 45 -7.48 9.53 -7.16
CA GLY A 45 -7.66 10.97 -7.23
C GLY A 45 -6.95 11.76 -6.12
N PRO A 46 -6.80 13.09 -6.30
CA PRO A 46 -5.99 13.94 -5.43
C PRO A 46 -6.59 14.19 -4.03
N ALA A 47 -7.88 13.92 -3.86
CA ALA A 47 -8.59 14.12 -2.59
C ALA A 47 -8.33 12.99 -1.58
N VAL A 48 -7.86 11.83 -2.03
CA VAL A 48 -7.63 10.66 -1.18
C VAL A 48 -6.24 10.76 -0.53
N PRO A 49 -6.14 10.65 0.81
CA PRO A 49 -4.85 10.60 1.49
C PRO A 49 -4.02 9.40 1.03
N VAL A 50 -2.71 9.58 0.86
CA VAL A 50 -1.81 8.52 0.41
C VAL A 50 -1.79 7.34 1.40
N GLU A 51 -1.96 7.61 2.68
CA GLU A 51 -2.04 6.59 3.73
C GLU A 51 -3.24 5.67 3.53
N LEU A 52 -4.37 6.21 3.07
CA LEU A 52 -5.57 5.42 2.79
C LEU A 52 -5.38 4.54 1.57
N LEU A 53 -4.76 5.09 0.50
CA LEU A 53 -4.38 4.32 -0.68
C LEU A 53 -3.48 3.14 -0.27
N VAL A 54 -2.36 3.42 0.40
CA VAL A 54 -1.39 2.40 0.82
C VAL A 54 -2.04 1.38 1.77
N LYS A 55 -2.90 1.81 2.69
CA LYS A 55 -3.63 0.88 3.56
C LYS A 55 -4.49 -0.10 2.75
N LYS A 56 -5.30 0.40 1.81
CA LYS A 56 -6.12 -0.44 0.92
C LYS A 56 -5.27 -1.37 0.07
N SER A 57 -4.08 -0.92 -0.36
CA SER A 57 -3.12 -1.77 -1.07
C SER A 57 -2.63 -2.92 -0.22
N PHE A 58 -2.34 -2.69 1.06
CA PHE A 58 -1.96 -3.77 1.99
C PHE A 58 -3.12 -4.71 2.32
N GLU A 59 -4.34 -4.20 2.43
CA GLU A 59 -5.53 -5.05 2.55
C GLU A 59 -5.69 -5.96 1.32
N PHE A 60 -5.44 -5.44 0.12
CA PHE A 60 -5.45 -6.20 -1.13
C PHE A 60 -4.37 -7.29 -1.17
N LEU A 61 -3.14 -6.97 -0.75
CA LEU A 61 -2.01 -7.90 -0.72
C LEU A 61 -2.23 -9.00 0.31
N LEU A 62 -2.67 -8.65 1.53
CA LEU A 62 -2.90 -9.62 2.61
C LEU A 62 -4.07 -10.59 2.33
N ALA A 63 -4.94 -10.25 1.39
CA ALA A 63 -5.96 -11.18 0.89
C ALA A 63 -5.37 -12.28 -0.04
N ARG A 64 -4.14 -12.12 -0.52
CA ARG A 64 -3.50 -12.96 -1.55
C ARG A 64 -2.22 -13.63 -1.07
N GLU A 65 -1.45 -12.98 -0.20
CA GLU A 65 -0.18 -13.47 0.32
C GLU A 65 -0.01 -13.16 1.81
N SER A 66 0.91 -13.87 2.46
CA SER A 66 1.22 -13.61 3.87
C SER A 66 2.05 -12.34 4.03
N LYS A 67 1.96 -11.68 5.18
CA LYS A 67 2.73 -10.46 5.46
C LYS A 67 4.26 -10.64 5.37
N GLU A 68 4.76 -11.85 5.63
CA GLU A 68 6.17 -12.22 5.49
C GLU A 68 6.61 -12.35 4.03
N SER A 69 5.67 -12.56 3.10
CA SER A 69 5.94 -12.68 1.66
C SER A 69 5.92 -11.32 0.95
N ILE A 70 5.28 -10.31 1.53
CA ILE A 70 5.24 -8.95 0.99
C ILE A 70 6.65 -8.35 1.01
N LEU A 71 7.09 -7.80 -0.12
CA LEU A 71 8.38 -7.11 -0.25
C LEU A 71 8.57 -6.04 0.84
N HIS A 72 9.76 -6.01 1.45
CA HIS A 72 10.10 -5.02 2.48
C HIS A 72 10.21 -3.59 1.94
N SER A 73 10.54 -3.41 0.66
CA SER A 73 10.65 -2.09 0.05
C SER A 73 10.32 -2.16 -1.43
N PHE A 74 9.41 -1.31 -1.91
CA PHE A 74 8.99 -1.27 -3.30
C PHE A 74 8.26 0.05 -3.65
N SER A 75 8.10 0.33 -4.94
CA SER A 75 7.24 1.41 -5.42
C SER A 75 5.83 0.89 -5.69
N LEU A 76 4.79 1.67 -5.40
CA LEU A 76 3.38 1.25 -5.51
C LEU A 76 3.02 0.54 -6.84
N PRO A 77 3.48 1.00 -8.03
CA PRO A 77 3.18 0.35 -9.30
C PRO A 77 3.73 -1.08 -9.46
N VAL A 78 4.64 -1.51 -8.57
CA VAL A 78 5.12 -2.90 -8.54
C VAL A 78 3.98 -3.86 -8.26
N ILE A 79 2.98 -3.48 -7.45
CA ILE A 79 1.84 -4.34 -7.13
C ILE A 79 1.11 -4.77 -8.42
N SER A 80 0.84 -3.84 -9.33
CA SER A 80 0.13 -4.11 -10.60
C SER A 80 0.91 -5.05 -11.53
N ARG A 81 2.23 -5.17 -11.38
CA ARG A 81 3.05 -6.12 -12.15
C ARG A 81 2.85 -7.56 -11.69
N TYR A 82 2.58 -7.76 -10.39
CA TYR A 82 2.30 -9.08 -9.82
C TYR A 82 0.80 -9.42 -9.86
N PHE A 83 -0.05 -8.40 -9.71
CA PHE A 83 -1.50 -8.53 -9.67
C PHE A 83 -2.15 -7.53 -10.64
N PRO A 84 -2.33 -7.90 -11.92
CA PRO A 84 -2.87 -7.01 -12.94
C PRO A 84 -4.24 -6.41 -12.62
N GLU A 85 -5.03 -7.04 -11.75
CA GLU A 85 -6.35 -6.57 -11.30
C GLU A 85 -6.29 -5.44 -10.24
N TYR A 86 -5.11 -5.16 -9.68
CA TYR A 86 -4.92 -4.23 -8.57
C TYR A 86 -5.46 -2.82 -8.86
N ASP A 87 -5.09 -2.21 -10.00
CA ASP A 87 -5.50 -0.84 -10.33
C ASP A 87 -7.04 -0.72 -10.35
N GLN A 88 -7.71 -1.71 -10.93
CA GLN A 88 -9.17 -1.75 -11.01
C GLN A 88 -9.82 -1.93 -9.64
N GLU A 89 -9.30 -2.83 -8.80
CA GLU A 89 -9.86 -3.06 -7.47
C GLU A 89 -9.70 -1.85 -6.54
N ILE A 90 -8.56 -1.17 -6.61
CA ILE A 90 -8.29 0.01 -5.77
C ILE A 90 -9.15 1.20 -6.20
N ALA A 91 -9.28 1.45 -7.51
CA ALA A 91 -10.13 2.52 -8.03
C ALA A 91 -11.62 2.29 -7.77
N ALA A 92 -12.08 1.03 -7.75
CA ALA A 92 -13.48 0.71 -7.44
C ALA A 92 -13.84 0.92 -5.96
N LYS A 93 -12.83 0.90 -5.07
CA LYS A 93 -13.00 0.98 -3.62
C LYS A 93 -12.60 2.33 -3.04
N SER A 94 -12.17 3.30 -3.86
CA SER A 94 -11.63 4.60 -3.43
C SER A 94 -12.69 5.63 -3.09
#